data_AF-A0A2W7AIU4-F1
#
_entry.id   AF-A0A2W7AIU4-F1
#
_cell.length_a   1.000
_cell.length_b   1.000
_cell.length_c   1.000
_cell.angle_alpha   90.00
_cell.angle_beta   90.00
_cell.angle_gamma   90.00
#
_symmetry.space_group_name_H-M   'P 1'
#
loop_
_entity.id
_entity.type
_entity.pdbx_description
1 polymer ?
#
loop_
_entity_poly.entity_id
_entity_poly.type
_entity_poly.pdbx_seq_one_letter_code
_entity_poly.pdbx_strand_id
1 'polypeptide(L)'
;MADGGALAQPLTVSFVGCKDFWIKPVVDHVAALAAYRDIESKYFLNCETLPRSARFQYITLSNGIYYETSWLAWCDKTLATLSILPTEEGNTPWTVS
;
A
#
# COMPACT_ATOMS: atom_id res chain seq x y z
N MET A 1 38.37 20.14 -5.74
CA MET A 1 37.86 19.39 -6.91
C MET A 1 36.75 18.49 -6.39
N ALA A 2 35.53 18.78 -6.80
CA ALA A 2 34.36 18.00 -6.46
C ALA A 2 34.26 16.88 -7.50
N ASP A 3 34.22 15.62 -7.04
CA ASP A 3 33.71 14.53 -7.87
C ASP A 3 32.48 13.96 -7.17
N GLY A 4 31.33 14.33 -7.73
CA GLY A 4 30.06 13.67 -7.49
C GLY A 4 30.05 12.32 -8.19
N GLY A 5 29.44 11.35 -7.52
CA GLY A 5 29.32 9.99 -8.06
C GLY A 5 28.51 9.07 -7.17
N ALA A 6 27.45 9.57 -6.53
CA ALA A 6 26.44 8.70 -5.93
C ALA A 6 25.56 8.14 -7.07
N LEU A 7 26.06 7.12 -7.77
CA LEU A 7 25.26 6.36 -8.71
C LEU A 7 24.22 5.56 -7.91
N ALA A 8 22.97 5.98 -8.05
CA ALA A 8 21.80 5.28 -7.58
C ALA A 8 21.87 3.80 -8.01
N GLN A 9 21.93 2.90 -7.03
CA GLN A 9 21.78 1.48 -7.31
C GLN A 9 20.33 1.26 -7.79
N PRO A 10 20.12 0.61 -8.94
CA PRO A 10 18.77 0.26 -9.37
C PRO A 10 18.21 -0.73 -8.34
N LEU A 11 17.07 -0.36 -7.75
CA LEU A 11 16.30 -1.26 -6.90
C LEU A 11 15.76 -2.40 -7.77
N THR A 12 16.55 -3.44 -7.99
CA THR A 12 16.07 -4.70 -8.54
C THR A 12 15.24 -5.39 -7.47
N VAL A 13 13.94 -5.05 -7.43
CA VAL A 13 12.96 -5.87 -6.72
C VAL A 13 12.83 -7.18 -7.50
N SER A 14 13.60 -8.18 -7.09
CA SER A 14 13.40 -9.55 -7.53
C SER A 14 12.02 -10.02 -7.04
N PHE A 15 11.06 -10.12 -7.96
CA PHE A 15 9.75 -10.72 -7.72
C PHE A 15 9.92 -12.23 -7.49
N VAL A 16 10.26 -12.63 -6.27
CA VAL A 16 10.35 -14.03 -5.86
C VAL A 16 9.10 -14.39 -5.05
N GLY A 17 8.40 -15.47 -5.45
CA GLY A 17 7.42 -16.18 -4.62
C GLY A 17 6.00 -15.64 -4.65
N CYS A 18 5.34 -15.75 -5.79
CA CYS A 18 3.94 -15.37 -6.04
C CYS A 18 2.98 -16.29 -5.25
N LYS A 19 2.62 -15.91 -4.01
CA LYS A 19 1.28 -16.06 -3.37
C LYS A 19 1.38 -15.87 -1.85
N ASP A 20 2.29 -16.56 -1.17
CA ASP A 20 2.35 -16.56 0.30
C ASP A 20 3.02 -15.32 0.91
N PHE A 21 3.90 -14.65 0.17
CA PHE A 21 4.54 -13.40 0.61
C PHE A 21 3.55 -12.22 0.65
N TRP A 22 2.42 -12.31 -0.06
CA TRP A 22 1.47 -11.21 -0.26
C TRP A 22 0.22 -11.28 0.63
N ILE A 23 -0.10 -12.43 1.23
CA ILE A 23 -1.33 -12.59 2.03
C ILE A 23 -1.18 -12.02 3.44
N LYS A 24 0.00 -12.15 4.06
CA LYS A 24 0.23 -11.60 5.41
C LYS A 24 0.00 -10.07 5.47
N PRO A 25 0.51 -9.26 4.53
CA PRO A 25 0.22 -7.82 4.50
C PRO A 25 -1.28 -7.50 4.44
N VAL A 26 -2.07 -8.20 3.62
CA VAL A 26 -3.49 -7.87 3.41
C VAL A 26 -4.31 -7.98 4.70
N VAL A 27 -4.10 -9.03 5.49
CA VAL A 27 -4.82 -9.22 6.77
C VAL A 27 -4.51 -8.09 7.76
N ASP A 28 -3.24 -7.69 7.84
CA ASP A 28 -2.79 -6.62 8.74
C ASP A 28 -3.41 -5.26 8.32
N HIS A 29 -3.49 -4.97 7.01
CA HIS A 29 -4.13 -3.76 6.47
C HIS A 29 -5.65 -3.74 6.68
N VAL A 30 -6.35 -4.88 6.53
CA VAL A 30 -7.79 -4.99 6.84
C VAL A 30 -8.05 -4.72 8.32
N ALA A 31 -7.23 -5.29 9.21
CA ALA A 31 -7.36 -5.09 10.65
C ALA A 31 -7.10 -3.62 11.04
N ALA A 32 -6.10 -2.97 10.44
CA ALA A 32 -5.83 -1.55 10.64
C ALA A 32 -6.99 -0.67 10.18
N LEU A 33 -7.53 -0.92 8.98
CA LEU A 33 -8.68 -0.19 8.46
C LEU A 33 -9.91 -0.33 9.38
N ALA A 34 -10.19 -1.55 9.85
CA ALA A 34 -11.29 -1.78 10.78
C ALA A 34 -11.09 -0.99 12.09
N ALA A 35 -9.89 -1.01 12.66
CA ALA A 35 -9.56 -0.24 13.86
C ALA A 35 -9.74 1.27 13.65
N TYR A 36 -9.34 1.81 12.49
CA TYR A 36 -9.52 3.23 12.19
C TYR A 36 -10.98 3.62 12.00
N ARG A 37 -11.79 2.78 11.34
CA ARG A 37 -13.24 3.01 11.21
C ARG A 37 -13.96 2.92 12.56
N ASP A 38 -13.49 2.04 13.43
CA ASP A 38 -13.95 1.97 14.82
C ASP A 38 -13.67 3.27 15.59
N ILE A 39 -12.47 3.82 15.46
CA ILE A 39 -12.11 5.12 16.08
C ILE A 39 -12.96 6.25 15.47
N GLU A 40 -13.13 6.27 14.16
CA GLU A 40 -13.94 7.26 13.44
C GLU A 40 -15.38 7.28 13.97
N SER A 41 -16.01 6.12 14.07
CA SER A 41 -17.38 5.99 14.57
C SER A 41 -17.53 6.32 16.06
N LYS A 42 -16.52 5.99 16.90
CA LYS A 42 -16.59 6.23 18.36
C LYS A 42 -16.36 7.68 18.75
N TYR A 43 -15.45 8.37 18.05
CA TYR A 43 -14.94 9.67 18.50
C TYR A 43 -15.23 10.83 17.55
N PHE A 44 -15.60 10.56 16.30
CA PHE A 44 -15.66 11.58 15.24
C PHE A 44 -17.01 11.66 14.50
N LEU A 45 -18.13 11.28 15.15
CA LEU A 45 -19.48 11.33 14.55
C LEU A 45 -19.94 12.73 14.09
N ASN A 46 -19.47 13.81 14.73
CA ASN A 46 -19.87 15.19 14.43
C ASN A 46 -18.67 16.13 14.22
N CYS A 47 -17.86 15.85 13.19
CA CYS A 47 -16.61 16.56 12.87
C CYS A 47 -16.75 18.09 12.80
N GLU A 48 -17.88 18.57 12.27
CA GLU A 48 -18.24 19.99 12.13
C GLU A 48 -18.28 20.73 13.48
N THR A 49 -18.58 20.02 14.57
CA THR A 49 -18.70 20.62 15.92
C THR A 49 -17.47 20.42 16.79
N LEU A 50 -16.46 19.68 16.29
CA LEU A 50 -15.29 19.35 17.10
C LEU A 50 -14.37 20.56 17.33
N PRO A 51 -13.74 20.64 18.51
CA PRO A 51 -12.70 21.62 18.76
C PRO A 51 -11.54 21.44 17.79
N ARG A 52 -10.81 22.53 17.52
CA ARG A 52 -9.74 22.57 16.52
C ARG A 52 -8.70 21.45 16.66
N SER A 53 -8.32 21.11 17.88
CA SER A 53 -7.38 20.01 18.17
C SER A 53 -7.92 18.65 17.73
N ALA A 54 -9.19 18.36 18.00
CA ALA A 54 -9.85 17.12 17.57
C ALA A 54 -10.00 17.05 16.05
N ARG A 55 -10.20 18.19 15.36
CA ARG A 55 -10.20 18.22 13.89
C ARG A 55 -8.86 17.83 13.28
N PHE A 56 -7.74 18.24 13.89
CA PHE A 56 -6.41 17.79 13.44
C PHE A 56 -6.22 16.28 13.63
N GLN A 57 -6.65 15.73 14.76
CA GLN A 57 -6.63 14.29 15.00
C GLN A 57 -7.48 13.54 13.96
N TYR A 58 -8.65 14.08 13.64
CA TYR A 58 -9.51 13.52 12.60
C TYR A 58 -8.82 13.51 11.24
N ILE A 59 -8.18 14.61 10.82
CA ILE A 59 -7.42 14.67 9.55
C ILE A 59 -6.35 13.56 9.49
N THR A 60 -5.62 13.34 10.59
CA THR A 60 -4.63 12.25 10.65
C THR A 60 -5.29 10.87 10.53
N LEU A 61 -6.39 10.63 11.24
CA LEU A 61 -7.16 9.39 11.15
C LEU A 61 -7.68 9.15 9.72
N SER A 62 -8.28 10.17 9.10
CA SER A 62 -8.79 10.08 7.73
C SER A 62 -7.70 9.77 6.72
N ASN A 63 -6.49 10.31 6.89
CA ASN A 63 -5.35 9.95 6.04
C ASN A 63 -4.97 8.47 6.20
N GLY A 64 -4.96 7.94 7.43
CA GLY A 64 -4.74 6.51 7.69
C GLY A 64 -5.79 5.63 7.00
N ILE A 65 -7.08 5.98 7.15
CA ILE A 65 -8.18 5.29 6.47
C ILE A 65 -8.00 5.30 4.94
N TYR A 66 -7.64 6.45 4.36
CA TYR A 66 -7.41 6.58 2.92
C TYR A 66 -6.26 5.68 2.47
N TYR A 67 -5.15 5.68 3.20
CA TYR A 67 -3.98 4.85 2.91
C TYR A 67 -4.36 3.37 2.87
N GLU A 68 -4.96 2.84 3.96
CA GLU A 68 -5.33 1.43 4.05
C GLU A 68 -6.34 1.03 2.96
N THR A 69 -7.34 1.89 2.70
CA THR A 69 -8.34 1.65 1.65
C THR A 69 -7.67 1.58 0.27
N SER A 70 -6.75 2.49 -0.03
CA SER A 70 -6.06 2.53 -1.31
C SER A 70 -5.11 1.34 -1.50
N TRP A 71 -4.46 0.89 -0.42
CA TRP A 71 -3.59 -0.27 -0.42
C TRP A 71 -4.37 -1.54 -0.73
N LEU A 72 -5.50 -1.76 -0.05
CA LEU A 72 -6.37 -2.92 -0.29
C LEU A 72 -6.93 -2.92 -1.72
N ALA A 73 -7.38 -1.76 -2.22
CA ALA A 73 -7.84 -1.63 -3.60
C ALA A 73 -6.73 -1.93 -4.63
N TRP A 74 -5.49 -1.59 -4.31
CA TRP A 74 -4.34 -1.95 -5.13
C TRP A 74 -4.04 -3.45 -5.08
N CYS A 75 -4.12 -4.08 -3.91
CA CYS A 75 -4.00 -5.54 -3.77
C CYS A 75 -5.03 -6.27 -4.64
N ASP A 76 -6.30 -5.87 -4.59
CA ASP A 76 -7.37 -6.45 -5.42
C ASP A 76 -7.05 -6.36 -6.91
N LYS A 77 -6.65 -5.17 -7.38
CA LYS A 77 -6.25 -4.96 -8.78
C LYS A 77 -5.04 -5.80 -9.18
N THR A 78 -4.06 -5.92 -8.28
CA THR A 78 -2.83 -6.68 -8.53
C THR A 78 -3.13 -8.16 -8.62
N LEU A 79 -3.92 -8.71 -7.70
CA LEU A 79 -4.35 -10.11 -7.74
C LEU A 79 -5.16 -10.42 -9.01
N ALA A 80 -6.08 -9.52 -9.39
CA ALA A 80 -6.81 -9.65 -10.64
C ALA A 80 -5.87 -9.66 -11.86
N THR A 81 -4.87 -8.78 -11.87
CA THR A 81 -3.86 -8.71 -12.94
C THR A 81 -3.05 -10.00 -13.01
N LEU A 82 -2.51 -10.46 -11.88
CA LEU A 82 -1.72 -11.69 -11.78
C LEU A 82 -2.52 -12.94 -12.18
N SER A 83 -3.84 -12.95 -11.97
CA SER A 83 -4.69 -14.04 -12.42
C SER A 83 -4.87 -14.11 -13.95
N ILE A 84 -4.68 -12.99 -14.65
CA ILE A 84 -4.84 -12.89 -16.10
C ILE A 84 -3.50 -13.11 -16.82
N LEU A 85 -2.39 -12.78 -16.16
CA LEU A 85 -1.06 -12.95 -16.73
C LEU A 85 -0.72 -14.45 -16.89
N PRO A 86 -0.26 -14.87 -18.08
CA PRO A 86 0.21 -16.24 -18.27
C PRO A 86 1.43 -16.49 -17.38
N THR A 87 1.53 -17.71 -16.83
CA THR A 87 2.70 -18.16 -16.08
C THR A 87 3.82 -18.49 -17.08
N GLU A 88 4.44 -17.46 -17.66
CA GLU A 88 5.48 -17.63 -18.68
C GLU A 88 6.82 -18.03 -18.04
N GLU A 89 7.11 -19.33 -18.02
CA GLU A 89 8.48 -19.81 -18.25
C GLU A 89 8.67 -19.91 -19.76
N GLY A 90 9.29 -18.90 -20.39
CA GLY A 90 9.60 -18.99 -21.83
C GLY A 90 9.96 -17.69 -22.52
N ASN A 91 11.23 -17.30 -22.45
CA ASN A 91 11.92 -16.41 -23.39
C ASN A 91 11.50 -14.91 -23.39
N THR A 92 12.10 -14.12 -22.50
CA THR A 92 12.05 -12.66 -22.57
C THR A 92 13.05 -12.11 -23.62
N PRO A 93 12.66 -11.17 -24.51
CA PRO A 93 13.55 -10.60 -25.53
C PRO A 93 14.59 -9.59 -25.01
N TRP A 94 14.55 -9.23 -23.72
CA TRP A 94 15.37 -8.15 -23.16
C TRP A 94 16.67 -8.62 -22.51
N THR A 95 17.09 -9.87 -22.71
CA THR A 95 18.48 -10.27 -22.41
C THR A 95 19.40 -9.53 -23.39
N VAL A 96 19.89 -8.37 -22.96
CA VAL A 96 20.99 -7.66 -23.65
C VAL A 96 22.22 -8.57 -23.56
N SER A 97 22.59 -9.16 -24.69
CA SER A 97 23.90 -9.77 -24.92
C SER A 97 25.02 -8.74 -24.85
#